data_AF-A0A955RE00-F1
#
_entry.id   AF-A0A955RE00-F1
#
_cell.length_a   1.000
_cell.length_b   1.000
_cell.length_c   1.000
_cell.angle_alpha   90.00
_cell.angle_beta   90.00
_cell.angle_gamma   90.00
#
_symmetry.space_group_name_H-M   'P 1'
#
loop_
_entity.id
_entity.type
_entity.pdbx_description
1 polymer ?
#
loop_
_entity_poly.entity_id
_entity_poly.type
_entity_poly.pdbx_seq_one_letter_code
_entity_poly.pdbx_strand_id
1 'polypeptide(L)'
;HEDHVSMGPIAARTAAEVVDRVSDIVAIELLCAAQGLDFRLRGGEGIDAGSPGAGTRSVYDKVRGLVRRWDDDQVLHGDLVAIGEAVRAGTFS
;
A
#
# COMPACT_ATOMS: atom_id res chain seq x y z
N HIS A 1 -28.55 21.98 32.77
CA HIS A 1 -28.87 20.92 31.80
C HIS A 1 -27.79 21.01 30.73
N GLU A 2 -26.97 19.97 30.59
CA GLU A 2 -25.90 19.92 29.59
C GLU A 2 -26.49 19.23 28.36
N ASP A 3 -27.18 20.00 27.52
CA ASP A 3 -28.06 19.47 26.46
C ASP A 3 -27.33 19.25 25.14
N HIS A 4 -26.00 19.36 25.17
CA HIS A 4 -25.15 19.20 24.01
C HIS A 4 -23.85 18.51 24.41
N VAL A 5 -23.68 17.29 23.92
CA VAL A 5 -22.44 16.52 24.07
C VAL A 5 -21.71 16.48 22.73
N SER A 6 -20.38 16.60 22.75
CA SER A 6 -19.54 16.74 21.55
C SER A 6 -19.42 15.48 20.69
N MET A 7 -19.89 14.32 21.19
CA MET A 7 -19.70 13.01 20.56
C MET A 7 -18.22 12.69 20.24
N GLY A 8 -17.28 13.36 20.92
CA GLY A 8 -15.84 13.28 20.63
C GLY A 8 -15.28 11.86 20.58
N PRO A 9 -15.60 10.96 21.53
CA PRO A 9 -15.14 9.56 21.48
C PRO A 9 -15.64 8.80 20.25
N ILE A 10 -16.86 9.08 19.78
CA ILE A 10 -17.45 8.45 18.59
C ILE A 10 -16.77 8.98 17.33
N ALA A 11 -16.57 10.30 17.24
CA ALA A 11 -15.84 10.91 16.13
C ALA A 11 -14.41 10.36 16.02
N ALA A 12 -13.71 10.21 17.15
CA ALA A 12 -12.36 9.64 17.18
C ALA A 12 -12.33 8.18 16.70
N ARG A 13 -13.31 7.36 17.12
CA ARG A 13 -13.44 5.98 16.64
C ARG A 13 -13.68 5.93 15.12
N THR A 14 -14.60 6.75 14.61
CA THR A 14 -14.87 6.82 13.17
C THR A 14 -13.63 7.24 12.39
N ALA A 15 -12.87 8.22 12.89
CA ALA A 15 -11.63 8.64 12.25
C ALA A 15 -10.59 7.51 12.18
N ALA A 16 -10.45 6.72 13.26
CA ALA A 16 -9.57 5.56 13.26
C ALA A 16 -9.99 4.51 12.21
N GLU A 17 -11.29 4.19 12.13
CA GLU A 17 -11.83 3.26 11.13
C GLU A 17 -11.64 3.77 9.68
N VAL A 18 -11.63 5.09 9.47
CA VAL A 18 -11.32 5.69 8.16
C VAL A 18 -9.83 5.53 7.83
N VAL A 19 -8.94 5.80 8.79
CA VAL A 19 -7.49 5.62 8.60
C VAL A 19 -7.15 4.18 8.23
N ASP A 20 -7.78 3.20 8.89
CA ASP A 20 -7.58 1.78 8.56
C ASP A 20 -7.97 1.49 7.11
N ARG A 21 -9.16 1.94 6.67
CA ARG A 21 -9.63 1.72 5.30
C ARG A 21 -8.77 2.43 4.25
N VAL A 22 -8.37 3.66 4.51
CA VAL A 22 -7.50 4.40 3.59
C VAL A 22 -6.14 3.70 3.46
N SER A 23 -5.62 3.16 4.56
CA SER A 23 -4.36 2.41 4.54
C SER A 23 -4.46 1.15 3.67
N ASP A 24 -5.59 0.45 3.72
CA ASP A 24 -5.83 -0.72 2.86
C ASP A 24 -5.97 -0.32 1.38
N ILE A 25 -6.59 0.83 1.07
CA ILE A 25 -6.66 1.37 -0.30
C ILE A 25 -5.25 1.69 -0.83
N VAL A 26 -4.43 2.39 -0.04
CA VAL A 26 -3.04 2.71 -0.42
C VAL A 26 -2.22 1.42 -0.56
N ALA A 27 -2.48 0.41 0.26
CA ALA A 27 -1.81 -0.88 0.14
C ALA A 27 -2.11 -1.58 -1.20
N ILE A 28 -3.37 -1.55 -1.66
CA ILE A 28 -3.74 -2.04 -3.00
C ILE A 28 -2.98 -1.28 -4.09
N GLU A 29 -2.91 0.05 -3.99
CA GLU A 29 -2.19 0.87 -4.96
C GLU A 29 -0.70 0.52 -5.02
N LEU A 30 -0.05 0.37 -3.86
CA LEU A 30 1.37 -0.01 -3.75
C LEU A 30 1.64 -1.40 -4.35
N LEU A 31 0.76 -2.37 -4.08
CA LEU A 31 0.86 -3.73 -4.64
C LEU A 31 0.73 -3.70 -6.17
N CYS A 32 -0.29 -2.99 -6.68
CA CYS A 32 -0.51 -2.82 -8.12
C CYS A 32 0.66 -2.09 -8.79
N ALA A 33 1.19 -1.03 -8.17
CA ALA A 33 2.31 -0.27 -8.70
C ALA A 33 3.60 -1.10 -8.74
N ALA A 34 3.89 -1.87 -7.68
CA ALA A 34 5.04 -2.77 -7.65
C ALA A 34 4.94 -3.86 -8.71
N GLN A 35 3.76 -4.47 -8.87
CA GLN A 35 3.52 -5.48 -9.90
C GLN A 35 3.61 -4.89 -11.31
N GLY A 36 3.07 -3.69 -11.54
CA GLY A 36 3.21 -2.96 -12.79
C GLY A 36 4.68 -2.64 -13.12
N LEU A 37 5.46 -2.27 -12.11
CA LEU A 37 6.89 -2.02 -12.28
C LEU A 37 7.66 -3.32 -12.61
N ASP A 38 7.29 -4.46 -12.03
CA ASP A 38 7.88 -5.74 -12.42
C ASP A 38 7.67 -6.04 -13.91
N PHE A 39 6.45 -5.84 -14.40
CA PHE A 39 6.13 -6.05 -15.82
C PHE A 39 6.91 -5.10 -16.71
N ARG A 40 7.02 -3.82 -16.30
CA ARG A 40 7.79 -2.80 -17.02
C ARG A 40 9.27 -3.17 -17.09
N LEU A 41 9.88 -3.58 -15.98
CA LEU A 41 11.29 -3.92 -15.88
C LEU A 41 11.64 -5.25 -16.56
N ARG A 42 10.68 -6.18 -16.67
CA ARG A 42 10.90 -7.47 -17.34
C ARG A 42 10.97 -7.39 -18.85
N GLY A 43 10.54 -6.28 -19.47
CA GLY A 43 10.75 -5.93 -20.88
C GLY A 43 10.59 -7.06 -21.91
N GLY A 44 9.51 -7.03 -22.69
CA GLY A 44 9.52 -7.71 -24.00
C GLY A 44 10.63 -7.13 -24.89
N GLU A 45 11.12 -7.92 -25.85
CA GLU A 45 12.21 -7.52 -26.76
C GLU A 45 12.01 -6.09 -27.31
N GLY A 46 12.96 -5.20 -27.03
CA GLY A 46 13.01 -3.85 -27.62
C GLY A 46 12.53 -2.67 -26.77
N ILE A 47 12.07 -2.88 -25.52
CA ILE A 47 11.71 -1.76 -24.63
C ILE A 47 12.86 -1.47 -23.66
N ASP A 48 13.55 -0.35 -23.84
CA ASP A 48 14.38 0.23 -22.78
C ASP A 48 13.46 0.81 -21.70
N ALA A 49 13.18 0.00 -20.68
CA ALA A 49 12.29 0.40 -19.59
C ALA A 49 12.87 1.57 -18.77
N GLY A 50 14.18 1.83 -18.85
CA GLY A 50 14.86 2.77 -17.96
C GLY A 50 14.73 2.38 -16.47
N SER A 51 15.60 2.95 -15.63
CA SER A 51 15.50 2.74 -14.18
C SER A 51 14.41 3.61 -13.56
N PRO A 52 13.60 3.12 -12.60
CA PRO A 52 12.71 3.97 -11.82
C PRO A 52 13.53 5.02 -11.04
N GLY A 53 12.90 6.17 -10.74
CA GLY A 53 13.53 7.19 -9.90
C GLY A 53 13.85 6.66 -8.50
N ALA A 54 14.83 7.27 -7.82
CA ALA A 54 15.35 6.76 -6.54
C ALA A 54 14.27 6.58 -5.44
N GLY A 55 13.32 7.52 -5.34
CA GLY A 55 12.20 7.40 -4.39
C GLY A 55 11.28 6.23 -4.72
N THR A 56 10.88 6.09 -5.99
CA THR A 56 10.09 4.95 -6.47
C THR A 56 10.81 3.64 -6.24
N ARG A 57 12.13 3.58 -6.50
CA ARG A 57 12.93 2.39 -6.28
C ARG A 57 12.96 1.98 -4.80
N SER A 58 13.17 2.94 -3.89
CA SER A 58 13.14 2.70 -2.44
C SER A 58 11.80 2.13 -1.97
N VAL A 59 10.68 2.73 -2.40
CA VAL A 59 9.34 2.23 -2.05
C VAL A 59 9.09 0.85 -2.63
N TYR A 60 9.44 0.63 -3.91
CA TYR A 60 9.33 -0.67 -4.57
C TYR A 60 10.12 -1.76 -3.84
N ASP A 61 11.38 -1.48 -3.48
CA ASP A 61 12.23 -2.44 -2.76
C ASP A 61 11.65 -2.77 -1.38
N LYS A 62 11.08 -1.79 -0.66
CA LYS A 62 10.35 -2.01 0.61
C LYS A 62 9.12 -2.92 0.41
N VAL A 63 8.30 -2.67 -0.61
CA VAL A 63 7.14 -3.52 -0.93
C VAL A 63 7.59 -4.96 -1.26
N ARG A 64 8.62 -5.11 -2.09
CA ARG A 64 9.14 -6.43 -2.49
C ARG A 64 9.86 -7.19 -1.38
N GLY A 65 10.31 -6.49 -0.34
CA GLY A 65 10.81 -7.09 0.90
C GLY A 65 9.70 -7.69 1.78
N LEU A 66 8.46 -7.20 1.65
CA LEU A 66 7.31 -7.68 2.42
C LEU A 66 6.45 -8.69 1.64
N VAL A 67 6.33 -8.48 0.33
CA VAL A 67 5.44 -9.25 -0.54
C VAL A 67 6.17 -9.67 -1.82
N ARG A 68 6.14 -10.99 -2.09
CA ARG A 68 6.70 -11.56 -3.32
C ARG A 68 5.95 -11.06 -4.55
N ARG A 69 6.63 -11.03 -5.70
CA ARG A 69 5.98 -10.82 -6.99
C ARG A 69 4.93 -11.92 -7.23
N TRP A 70 3.82 -11.55 -7.87
CA TRP A 70 2.81 -12.49 -8.30
C TRP A 70 3.14 -13.04 -9.68
N ASP A 71 3.31 -14.35 -9.78
CA ASP A 71 3.54 -15.06 -11.05
C ASP A 71 2.23 -15.58 -11.66
N ASP A 72 1.28 -15.95 -10.79
CA ASP A 72 -0.04 -16.49 -11.12
C ASP A 72 -1.02 -16.09 -10.00
N ASP A 73 -2.29 -16.46 -10.17
CA ASP A 73 -3.35 -16.24 -9.20
C ASP A 73 -2.98 -16.78 -7.82
N GLN A 74 -3.21 -15.97 -6.79
CA GLN A 74 -2.97 -16.35 -5.40
C GLN A 74 -3.89 -15.59 -4.44
N VAL A 75 -3.92 -16.05 -3.19
CA VAL A 75 -4.68 -15.37 -2.13
C VAL A 75 -3.98 -14.08 -1.72
N LEU A 76 -4.56 -12.94 -2.07
CA LEU A 76 -3.97 -11.60 -1.85
C LEU A 76 -4.22 -11.02 -0.45
N HIS A 77 -5.08 -11.64 0.36
CA HIS A 77 -5.47 -11.06 1.65
C HIS A 77 -4.28 -10.86 2.60
N GLY A 78 -3.35 -11.82 2.65
CA GLY A 78 -2.15 -11.70 3.47
C GLY A 78 -1.24 -10.55 3.02
N ASP A 79 -1.06 -10.41 1.70
CA ASP A 79 -0.27 -9.32 1.12
C ASP A 79 -0.91 -7.96 1.38
N LEU A 80 -2.23 -7.86 1.26
CA LEU A 80 -2.99 -6.65 1.57
C LEU A 80 -2.82 -6.23 3.04
N VAL A 81 -2.97 -7.19 3.97
CA VAL A 81 -2.81 -6.91 5.41
C VAL A 81 -1.38 -6.46 5.71
N ALA A 82 -0.37 -7.16 5.18
CA ALA A 82 1.03 -6.83 5.42
C ALA A 82 1.40 -5.41 4.93
N ILE A 83 0.96 -5.05 3.72
CA ILE A 83 1.23 -3.70 3.19
C ILE A 83 0.38 -2.64 3.92
N GLY A 84 -0.88 -2.94 4.26
CA GLY A 84 -1.73 -2.03 5.03
C GLY A 84 -1.17 -1.70 6.41
N GLU A 85 -0.62 -2.69 7.11
CA GLU A 85 0.11 -2.50 8.36
C GLU A 85 1.38 -1.67 8.16
N ALA A 86 2.14 -1.94 7.10
CA ALA A 86 3.34 -1.18 6.77
C ALA A 86 3.03 0.30 6.47
N VAL A 87 1.89 0.60 5.82
CA VAL A 87 1.40 1.96 5.59
C VAL A 87 1.08 2.65 6.91
N ARG A 88 0.29 2.00 7.79
CA ARG A 88 -0.04 2.53 9.12
C ARG A 88 1.18 2.77 10.00
N ALA A 89 2.21 1.93 9.84
CA ALA A 89 3.49 2.08 10.56
C ALA A 89 4.42 3.17 9.99
N GLY A 90 4.07 3.82 8.87
CA GLY A 90 4.92 4.84 8.25
C GLY A 90 6.14 4.27 7.52
N THR A 91 6.13 2.99 7.15
CA THR A 91 7.30 2.27 6.59
C THR A 91 7.81 2.89 5.29
N PHE A 92 6.93 3.52 4.49
CA PHE A 92 7.25 4.05 3.17
C PHE A 92 7.64 5.54 3.16
N SER A 93 7.68 6.17 4.33
CA SER A 93 8.22 7.53 4.52
C SER A 93 9.74 7.57 4.45
#